data_AF-A0A380EL78-F1
#
_entry.id   AF-A0A380EL78-F1
#
_cell.length_a   1.000
_cell.length_b   1.000
_cell.length_c   1.000
_cell.angle_alpha   90.00
_cell.angle_beta   90.00
_cell.angle_gamma   90.00
#
_symmetry.space_group_name_H-M   'P 1'
#
loop_
_entity.id
_entity.type
_entity.pdbx_description
1 polymer ?
#
loop_
_entity_poly.entity_id
_entity_poly.type
_entity_poly.pdbx_seq_one_letter_code
_entity_poly.pdbx_strand_id
1 'polypeptide(L)'
;MAELQRGLEGVIAAETKISSIIESQLTYAGYDIDDLAENAQFEEVIFLLWNYRLPNEEELAHLKGKLNQYMTLNPRVYTHFEEYVTDHVHPMTALRTSLSYIAHFDPDAEMNQMKIVMKEQCVYRLK
;
A
#
# COMPACT_ATOMS: atom_id res chain seq x y z
N MET A 1 4.23 -6.03 -39.66
CA MET A 1 4.51 -4.68 -39.12
C MET A 1 3.95 -4.68 -37.71
N ALA A 2 4.78 -4.55 -36.67
CA ALA A 2 4.29 -4.51 -35.29
C ALA A 2 3.53 -3.18 -35.10
N GLU A 3 2.26 -3.27 -34.77
CA GLU A 3 1.40 -2.10 -34.53
C GLU A 3 1.81 -1.46 -33.19
N LEU A 4 2.27 -0.21 -33.23
CA LEU A 4 2.69 0.53 -32.05
C LEU A 4 1.46 1.02 -31.29
N GLN A 5 1.07 0.29 -30.25
CA GLN A 5 -0.02 0.69 -29.35
C GLN A 5 0.47 1.80 -28.40
N ARG A 6 -0.05 3.02 -28.58
CA ARG A 6 0.30 4.18 -27.75
C ARG A 6 -0.28 3.99 -26.34
N GLY A 7 0.53 4.21 -25.31
CA GLY A 7 0.06 4.20 -23.92
C GLY A 7 -0.37 2.82 -23.38
N LEU A 8 -0.01 1.71 -24.04
CA LEU A 8 -0.42 0.34 -23.67
C LEU A 8 -1.94 0.10 -23.71
N GLU A 9 -2.67 0.89 -24.50
CA GLU A 9 -4.11 0.71 -24.67
C GLU A 9 -4.41 -0.66 -25.31
N GLY A 10 -5.19 -1.49 -24.63
CA GLY A 10 -5.52 -2.85 -25.06
C GLY A 10 -4.44 -3.90 -24.82
N VAL A 11 -3.31 -3.54 -24.19
CA VAL A 11 -2.24 -4.49 -23.84
C VAL A 11 -2.48 -5.06 -22.44
N ILE A 12 -2.58 -6.39 -22.33
CA ILE A 12 -2.58 -7.07 -21.04
C ILE A 12 -1.14 -7.05 -20.49
N ALA A 13 -0.89 -6.22 -19.47
CA ALA A 13 0.42 -6.10 -18.84
C ALA A 13 0.70 -7.19 -17.80
N ALA A 14 -0.31 -7.58 -17.02
CA ALA A 14 -0.20 -8.59 -15.96
C ALA A 14 -1.58 -9.14 -15.57
N GLU A 15 -1.59 -10.33 -14.98
CA GLU A 15 -2.75 -10.89 -14.29
C GLU A 15 -2.71 -10.48 -12.80
N THR A 16 -3.86 -10.09 -12.24
CA THR A 16 -3.97 -9.67 -10.84
C THR A 16 -5.16 -10.34 -10.16
N LYS A 17 -5.00 -10.64 -8.86
CA LYS A 17 -6.08 -11.12 -7.99
C LYS A 17 -6.63 -10.02 -7.07
N ILE A 18 -6.08 -8.80 -7.16
CA ILE A 18 -6.33 -7.73 -6.20
C ILE A 18 -7.67 -7.06 -6.48
N SER A 19 -7.93 -6.66 -7.72
CA SER A 19 -9.17 -6.02 -8.12
C SER A 19 -9.63 -6.51 -9.49
N SER A 20 -10.94 -6.45 -9.71
CA SER A 20 -11.57 -6.73 -10.99
C SER A 20 -12.68 -5.74 -11.25
N ILE A 21 -12.80 -5.32 -12.51
CA ILE A 21 -13.91 -4.49 -12.99
C ILE A 21 -14.69 -5.36 -13.98
N ILE A 22 -15.92 -5.69 -13.64
CA ILE A 22 -16.84 -6.41 -14.52
C ILE A 22 -17.98 -5.45 -14.84
N GLU A 23 -18.14 -5.15 -16.13
CA GLU A 23 -19.06 -4.13 -16.64
C GLU A 23 -18.81 -2.74 -16.04
N SER A 24 -19.47 -2.41 -14.93
CA SER A 24 -19.33 -1.14 -14.19
C SER A 24 -19.17 -1.34 -12.69
N GLN A 25 -18.97 -2.57 -12.23
CA GLN A 25 -18.82 -2.91 -10.82
C GLN A 25 -17.34 -3.19 -10.51
N LEU A 26 -16.80 -2.46 -9.54
CA LEU A 26 -15.44 -2.64 -9.04
C LEU A 26 -15.47 -3.57 -7.83
N THR A 27 -14.65 -4.61 -7.86
CA THR A 27 -14.52 -5.57 -6.76
C THR A 27 -13.08 -5.63 -6.27
N TYR A 28 -12.90 -5.75 -4.95
CA TYR A 28 -11.61 -6.00 -4.29
C TYR A 28 -11.57 -7.42 -3.75
N ALA A 29 -10.65 -8.23 -4.25
CA ALA A 29 -10.52 -9.65 -3.92
C ALA A 29 -11.85 -10.44 -3.96
N GLY A 30 -12.80 -10.02 -4.81
CA GLY A 30 -14.13 -10.62 -4.96
C GLY A 30 -15.25 -9.97 -4.13
N TYR A 31 -14.96 -8.98 -3.29
CA TYR A 31 -15.95 -8.20 -2.53
C TYR A 31 -16.32 -6.92 -3.28
N ASP A 32 -17.59 -6.53 -3.21
CA ASP A 32 -18.05 -5.27 -3.80
C ASP A 32 -17.44 -4.07 -3.07
N ILE A 33 -16.97 -3.07 -3.81
CA ILE A 33 -16.42 -1.85 -3.22
C ILE A 33 -17.48 -1.07 -2.45
N ASP A 34 -18.74 -1.08 -2.90
CA ASP A 34 -19.82 -0.34 -2.24
C ASP A 34 -20.12 -0.94 -0.86
N ASP A 35 -20.12 -2.28 -0.77
CA ASP A 35 -20.28 -2.99 0.50
C ASP A 35 -19.10 -2.74 1.47
N LEU A 36 -17.87 -2.76 0.94
CA LEU A 36 -16.68 -2.45 1.74
C LEU A 36 -16.69 -0.99 2.23
N ALA A 37 -17.16 -0.04 1.42
CA ALA A 37 -17.21 1.37 1.80
C ALA A 37 -18.23 1.66 2.91
N GLU A 38 -19.34 0.91 2.94
CA GLU A 38 -20.38 1.07 3.96
C GLU A 38 -20.07 0.28 5.26
N ASN A 39 -19.51 -0.92 5.14
CA ASN A 39 -19.43 -1.89 6.24
C ASN A 39 -18.02 -2.16 6.78
N ALA A 40 -16.96 -1.84 6.04
CA ALA A 40 -15.59 -2.17 6.43
C ALA A 40 -14.77 -0.94 6.85
N GLN A 41 -13.86 -1.14 7.80
CA GLN A 41 -12.87 -0.13 8.17
C GLN A 41 -11.66 -0.17 7.23
N PHE A 42 -10.90 0.95 7.19
CA PHE A 42 -9.72 1.06 6.35
C PHE A 42 -8.70 -0.07 6.60
N GLU A 43 -8.49 -0.45 7.86
CA GLU A 43 -7.56 -1.52 8.22
C GLU A 43 -8.05 -2.91 7.79
N GLU A 44 -9.36 -3.13 7.73
CA GLU A 44 -9.93 -4.37 7.20
C GLU A 44 -9.70 -4.48 5.70
N VAL A 45 -9.83 -3.36 4.98
CA VAL A 45 -9.52 -3.28 3.54
C VAL A 45 -8.02 -3.49 3.30
N ILE A 46 -7.13 -2.92 4.11
CA ILE A 46 -5.69 -3.21 4.03
C ILE A 46 -5.43 -4.71 4.17
N PHE A 47 -6.03 -5.33 5.20
CA PHE A 47 -5.86 -6.75 5.44
C PHE A 47 -6.38 -7.58 4.26
N LEU A 48 -7.54 -7.20 3.71
CA LEU A 48 -8.15 -7.83 2.54
C LEU A 48 -7.23 -7.78 1.33
N LEU A 49 -6.64 -6.62 1.01
CA LEU A 49 -5.77 -6.47 -0.16
C LEU A 49 -4.46 -7.25 -0.03
N TRP A 50 -3.95 -7.45 1.19
CA TRP A 50 -2.75 -8.25 1.43
C TRP A 50 -3.02 -9.76 1.49
N ASN A 51 -4.16 -10.18 2.04
CA ASN A 51 -4.44 -11.60 2.33
C ASN A 51 -5.51 -12.23 1.44
N TYR A 52 -6.18 -11.43 0.59
CA TYR A 52 -7.33 -11.83 -0.23
C TYR A 52 -8.50 -12.42 0.57
N ARG A 53 -8.64 -12.03 1.84
CA ARG A 53 -9.75 -12.39 2.73
C ARG A 53 -9.94 -11.32 3.82
N LEU A 54 -11.13 -11.26 4.41
CA LEU A 54 -11.37 -10.42 5.57
C LEU A 54 -10.63 -10.95 6.83
N PRO A 55 -10.19 -10.05 7.73
CA PRO A 55 -9.54 -10.42 8.99
C PRO A 55 -10.55 -10.99 9.99
N ASN A 56 -10.05 -11.75 10.97
CA ASN A 56 -10.77 -11.96 12.22
C ASN A 56 -10.47 -10.84 13.22
N GLU A 57 -11.18 -10.79 14.36
CA GLU A 57 -11.01 -9.72 15.36
C GLU A 57 -9.58 -9.64 15.93
N GLU A 58 -8.94 -10.78 16.17
CA GLU A 58 -7.57 -10.83 16.70
C GLU A 58 -6.54 -10.31 15.68
N GLU A 59 -6.69 -10.70 14.41
CA GLU A 59 -5.85 -10.25 13.30
C GLU A 59 -6.00 -8.76 13.03
N LEU A 60 -7.23 -8.26 13.10
CA LEU A 60 -7.52 -6.83 12.95
C LEU A 60 -6.89 -6.03 14.09
N ALA A 61 -7.04 -6.48 15.34
CA ALA A 61 -6.43 -5.84 16.49
C ALA A 61 -4.89 -5.82 16.39
N HIS A 62 -4.30 -6.94 15.96
CA HIS A 62 -2.87 -7.04 15.73
C HIS A 62 -2.39 -6.11 14.60
N LEU A 63 -3.10 -6.05 13.47
CA LEU A 63 -2.78 -5.14 12.37
C LEU A 63 -2.86 -3.67 12.82
N LYS A 64 -3.94 -3.29 13.52
CA LYS A 64 -4.10 -1.94 14.09
C LYS A 64 -2.97 -1.59 15.06
N GLY A 65 -2.56 -2.53 15.91
CA GLY A 65 -1.41 -2.36 16.81
C GLY A 65 -0.12 -2.07 16.06
N LYS A 66 0.16 -2.85 15.01
CA LYS A 66 1.33 -2.64 14.14
C LYS A 66 1.28 -1.30 13.42
N LEU A 67 0.15 -0.94 12.81
CA LEU A 67 0.02 0.34 12.12
C LEU A 67 0.31 1.51 13.06
N ASN A 68 -0.28 1.52 14.26
CA ASN A 68 -0.02 2.56 15.26
C ASN A 68 1.46 2.63 15.67
N GLN A 69 2.11 1.47 15.85
CA GLN A 69 3.54 1.43 16.17
C GLN A 69 4.41 2.06 15.08
N TYR A 70 4.05 1.86 13.80
CA TYR A 70 4.80 2.36 12.64
C TYR A 70 4.35 3.75 12.15
N MET A 71 3.38 4.42 12.80
CA MET A 71 2.97 5.78 12.44
C MET A 71 3.99 6.85 12.80
N THR A 72 4.88 6.58 13.75
CA THR A 72 5.89 7.57 14.19
C THR A 72 7.09 7.54 13.27
N LEU A 73 7.48 8.70 12.75
CA LEU A 73 8.64 8.85 11.88
C LEU A 73 9.89 9.24 12.66
N ASN A 74 11.06 9.10 12.04
CA ASN A 74 12.30 9.62 12.61
C ASN A 74 12.19 11.14 12.81
N PRO A 75 12.61 11.70 13.97
CA PRO A 75 12.59 13.14 14.25
C PRO A 75 13.15 14.01 13.11
N ARG A 76 14.18 13.54 12.41
CA ARG A 76 14.80 14.25 11.29
C ARG A 76 13.84 14.46 10.11
N VAL A 77 12.88 13.58 9.91
CA VAL A 77 11.86 13.70 8.86
C VAL A 77 10.91 14.86 9.17
N TYR A 78 10.54 15.07 10.44
CA TYR A 78 9.70 16.21 10.84
C TYR A 78 10.43 17.54 10.62
N THR A 79 11.70 17.63 11.01
CA THR A 79 12.52 18.82 10.72
C THR A 79 12.63 19.08 9.22
N HIS A 80 12.76 18.02 8.41
CA HIS A 80 12.79 18.17 6.96
C HIS A 80 11.48 18.70 6.36
N PHE A 81 10.32 18.36 6.95
CA PHE A 81 9.04 18.95 6.54
C PHE A 81 8.97 20.45 6.82
N GLU A 82 9.57 20.93 7.92
CA GLU A 82 9.62 22.35 8.27
C GLU A 82 10.47 23.17 7.28
N GLU A 83 11.41 22.53 6.58
CA GLU A 83 12.25 23.15 5.56
C GLU A 83 11.52 23.33 4.21
N TYR A 84 10.37 22.68 4.01
CA TYR A 84 9.64 22.85 2.76
C TYR A 84 9.07 24.26 2.62
N VAL A 85 9.31 24.88 1.46
CA VAL A 85 8.67 26.12 1.06
C VAL A 85 7.23 25.81 0.64
N THR A 86 6.33 25.75 1.61
CA THR A 86 4.94 25.33 1.43
C THR A 86 4.11 26.29 0.56
N ASP A 87 4.53 27.54 0.43
CA ASP A 87 3.78 28.58 -0.30
C ASP A 87 3.75 28.36 -1.83
N HIS A 88 4.70 27.60 -2.38
CA HIS A 88 4.89 27.47 -3.83
C HIS A 88 5.11 26.03 -4.34
N VAL A 89 5.05 25.03 -3.46
CA VAL A 89 5.33 23.63 -3.82
C VAL A 89 4.05 22.81 -3.82
N HIS A 90 3.82 22.09 -4.93
CA HIS A 90 2.70 21.16 -5.01
C HIS A 90 2.84 20.02 -3.97
N PRO A 91 1.79 19.63 -3.23
CA PRO A 91 1.90 18.63 -2.16
C PRO A 91 2.52 17.30 -2.59
N MET A 92 2.26 16.84 -3.82
CA MET A 92 2.88 15.62 -4.36
C MET A 92 4.40 15.72 -4.50
N THR A 93 4.94 16.92 -4.74
CA THR A 93 6.39 17.15 -4.79
C THR A 93 7.00 16.99 -3.41
N ALA A 94 6.36 17.54 -2.37
CA ALA A 94 6.76 17.33 -0.99
C ALA A 94 6.70 15.84 -0.63
N LEU A 95 5.55 15.17 -0.87
CA LEU A 95 5.35 13.76 -0.54
C LEU A 95 6.40 12.84 -1.19
N ARG A 96 6.66 13.02 -2.48
CA ARG A 96 7.68 12.23 -3.21
C ARG A 96 9.07 12.41 -2.59
N THR A 97 9.46 13.65 -2.28
CA THR A 97 10.76 13.95 -1.68
C THR A 97 10.86 13.36 -0.27
N SER A 98 9.81 13.49 0.54
CA SER A 98 9.78 12.96 1.90
C SER A 98 9.85 11.44 1.91
N LEU A 99 9.12 10.76 1.02
CA LEU A 99 9.17 9.29 0.91
C LEU A 99 10.58 8.80 0.54
N SER A 100 11.24 9.49 -0.41
CA SER A 100 12.63 9.19 -0.78
C SER A 100 13.61 9.44 0.37
N TYR A 101 13.37 10.48 1.19
CA TYR A 101 14.17 10.78 2.36
C TYR A 101 13.97 9.74 3.48
N ILE A 102 12.73 9.28 3.72
CA ILE A 102 12.42 8.24 4.71
C ILE A 102 13.19 6.95 4.42
N ALA A 103 13.35 6.58 3.14
CA ALA A 103 14.11 5.40 2.74
C ALA A 103 15.58 5.41 3.22
N HIS A 104 16.18 6.58 3.49
CA HIS A 104 17.56 6.66 4.00
C HIS A 104 17.71 6.13 5.44
N PHE A 105 16.61 6.03 6.18
CA PHE A 105 16.58 5.52 7.55
C PHE A 105 16.19 4.05 7.64
N ASP A 106 15.77 3.45 6.52
CA ASP A 106 15.41 2.04 6.47
C ASP A 106 16.61 1.22 5.97
N PRO A 107 17.22 0.38 6.82
CA PRO A 107 18.36 -0.45 6.42
C PRO A 107 18.02 -1.49 5.34
N ASP A 108 16.74 -1.83 5.17
CA ASP A 108 16.25 -2.81 4.21
C ASP A 108 15.75 -2.16 2.89
N ALA A 109 15.82 -0.83 2.74
CA ALA A 109 15.26 -0.11 1.59
C ALA A 109 15.77 -0.60 0.22
N GLU A 110 17.06 -0.95 0.14
CA GLU A 110 17.73 -1.41 -1.09
C GLU A 110 17.75 -2.94 -1.21
N MET A 111 17.20 -3.67 -0.24
CA MET A 111 17.24 -5.12 -0.24
C MET A 111 16.20 -5.66 -1.23
N ASN A 112 16.66 -6.11 -2.40
CA ASN A 112 15.79 -6.71 -3.42
C ASN A 112 15.43 -8.17 -3.09
N GLN A 113 14.72 -8.38 -1.97
CA GLN A 113 14.13 -9.68 -1.63
C GLN A 113 12.61 -9.59 -1.80
N MET A 114 12.06 -10.45 -2.66
CA MET A 114 10.61 -10.66 -2.90
C MET A 114 9.78 -11.00 -1.64
N LYS A 115 10.42 -11.03 -0.47
CA LYS A 115 9.84 -11.34 0.85
C LYS A 115 9.66 -10.13 1.76
N ILE A 116 10.21 -8.94 1.47
CA ILE A 116 10.25 -7.85 2.47
C ILE A 116 8.84 -7.30 2.76
N VAL A 117 7.95 -7.24 1.76
CA VAL A 117 6.54 -6.88 1.97
C VAL A 117 5.79 -7.89 2.86
N MET A 118 6.36 -9.09 3.09
CA MET A 118 5.74 -10.20 3.84
C MET A 118 6.60 -10.71 5.02
N LYS A 119 7.70 -10.04 5.37
CA LYS A 119 8.71 -10.59 6.30
C LYS A 119 8.20 -10.71 7.74
N GLU A 120 7.20 -9.93 8.14
CA GLU A 120 6.62 -10.07 9.49
C GLU A 120 5.33 -10.90 9.57
N GLN A 121 4.68 -11.23 8.44
CA GLN A 121 3.48 -12.10 8.46
C GLN A 121 3.82 -13.59 8.31
N CYS A 122 4.99 -13.95 7.77
CA CYS A 122 5.37 -15.35 7.60
C CYS A 122 6.05 -16.00 8.80
N VAL A 123 6.47 -15.26 9.84
CA VAL A 123 7.16 -15.84 11.01
C VAL A 123 6.21 -16.69 11.87
N TYR A 124 4.88 -16.49 11.77
CA TYR A 124 3.89 -17.24 12.55
C TYR A 124 3.25 -18.43 11.82
N ARG A 125 3.75 -18.85 10.64
CA ARG A 125 3.22 -20.04 9.93
C ARG A 125 4.25 -21.12 9.60
N LEU A 126 5.32 -21.20 10.38
CA LEU A 126 6.19 -22.37 10.48
C LEU A 126 6.44 -22.74 11.95
N LYS A 127 5.37 -23.07 12.66
CA LYS A 127 5.32 -24.17 13.62
C LYS A 127 3.97 -24.86 13.52
#